data_AF-A0A6B3KCS9-F1
#
_entry.id   AF-A0A6B3KCS9-F1
#
_cell.length_a   1.000
_cell.length_b   1.000
_cell.length_c   1.000
_cell.angle_alpha   90.00
_cell.angle_beta   90.00
_cell.angle_gamma   90.00
#
_symmetry.space_group_name_H-M   'P 1'
#
loop_
_entity.id
_entity.type
_entity.pdbx_description
1 polymer ?
#
loop_
_entity_poly.entity_id
_entity_poly.type
_entity_poly.pdbx_seq_one_letter_code
_entity_poly.pdbx_strand_id
1 'polypeptide(L)'
;MPQLPQLSDIERARFHSVTTDSQHLRPVRPRMPPPVGASPLRRSTALRPYHDVLSQWQRHYNADRNRWHSAWRQANSNNPQIETRTGRALKATADLLEDATQPGRVALELRSVPLPQFPDQAFRLSHLQHMTIDAAGLMELPDTMQQFAGLETLTLARNPLRALPASIASLNRLRELSIRACPELTELPEPLASTDASGEHQGLVNLQSLRLEWTGIRSLPASIANLQNLKSLKIRNSPLSALGPAIHHLPKLEELDLRGCTALRNYPPIFGGRAPLKRLILKDCSNLLTLPLDIHRLTQLEKLDLRGCVNLSRLPSLIAQLPANCIILVPPHLQAQLDQHRPVARPAEPGRTGPTTPALSPSAAGDRAGPSSSATASELLLTAALERIEDTAQAMLSTVIDEERNPFLEGAPSYLPGKRPTDVTTFGQVPALRDMLAESRDLEFLQRVSDMAGPSPRIEDPSEEGLARHYTNVSNWKAQKSAHLGIVDHLGQFVYHEGSPLDVATLAKAVQMWKTRELIVHAHPQDRARFPELAVHIPEQVSDDSDSEQQTSPEPSGHQ
;
A
#
# COMPACT_ATOMS: atom_id res chain seq x y z
N MET A 1 -39.02 -0.43 0.48
CA MET A 1 -37.94 -0.26 -0.51
C MET A 1 -36.77 -1.10 -0.02
N PRO A 2 -36.32 -2.11 -0.78
CA PRO A 2 -35.09 -2.82 -0.40
C PRO A 2 -33.94 -1.82 -0.34
N GLN A 3 -33.16 -1.82 0.74
CA GLN A 3 -31.99 -0.96 0.85
C GLN A 3 -30.98 -1.36 -0.23
N LEU A 4 -30.66 -0.44 -1.13
CA LEU A 4 -29.62 -0.61 -2.13
C LEU A 4 -28.29 -0.93 -1.42
N PRO A 5 -27.50 -1.91 -1.89
CA PRO A 5 -26.17 -2.18 -1.36
C PRO A 5 -25.31 -0.91 -1.47
N GLN A 6 -24.66 -0.52 -0.39
CA GLN A 6 -23.65 0.54 -0.41
C GLN A 6 -22.43 -0.01 -1.17
N LEU A 7 -22.17 0.55 -2.36
CA LEU A 7 -20.92 0.36 -3.09
C LEU A 7 -19.76 0.73 -2.17
N SER A 8 -18.97 -0.27 -1.78
CA SER A 8 -17.82 -0.09 -0.91
C SER A 8 -16.58 -0.79 -1.49
N ASP A 9 -15.43 -0.21 -1.11
CA ASP A 9 -14.06 -0.71 -1.15
C ASP A 9 -13.19 -0.63 -2.43
N ILE A 10 -13.69 -0.15 -3.57
CA ILE A 10 -12.81 0.15 -4.74
C ILE A 10 -12.24 1.60 -4.72
N GLU A 11 -12.84 2.51 -3.96
CA GLU A 11 -12.66 3.97 -4.15
C GLU A 11 -11.40 4.58 -3.50
N ARG A 12 -10.46 3.78 -2.99
CA ARG A 12 -9.26 4.30 -2.29
C ARG A 12 -7.91 4.10 -2.96
N ALA A 13 -7.87 3.70 -4.22
CA ALA A 13 -6.64 3.75 -5.00
C ALA A 13 -6.83 4.58 -6.27
N ARG A 14 -6.15 5.74 -6.33
CA ARG A 14 -5.84 6.54 -7.52
C ARG A 14 -6.93 7.50 -8.05
N PHE A 15 -7.15 8.62 -7.35
CA PHE A 15 -7.61 9.86 -8.00
C PHE A 15 -7.00 11.13 -7.37
N HIS A 16 -5.82 11.02 -6.75
CA HIS A 16 -5.00 12.18 -6.35
C HIS A 16 -3.62 12.08 -7.00
N SER A 17 -3.61 12.20 -8.32
CA SER A 17 -2.48 12.68 -9.10
C SER A 17 -3.03 13.15 -10.42
N VAL A 18 -2.62 14.33 -10.88
CA VAL A 18 -3.12 15.09 -12.03
C VAL A 18 -4.26 16.06 -11.69
N THR A 19 -3.88 17.20 -11.11
CA THR A 19 -4.35 18.55 -11.50
C THR A 19 -3.72 19.58 -10.57
N THR A 20 -2.52 20.04 -10.90
CA THR A 20 -2.11 21.44 -10.65
C THR A 20 -1.03 21.76 -11.66
N ASP A 21 -1.42 22.31 -12.80
CA ASP A 21 -0.57 23.25 -13.50
C ASP A 21 -1.40 24.28 -14.26
N SER A 22 -0.94 25.54 -14.19
CA SER A 22 -1.49 26.78 -14.77
C SER A 22 -2.64 27.45 -14.01
N GLN A 23 -2.67 28.74 -13.71
CA GLN A 23 -1.78 29.89 -13.94
C GLN A 23 -2.36 31.05 -13.09
N HIS A 24 -1.52 31.86 -12.42
CA HIS A 24 -1.82 33.29 -12.25
C HIS A 24 -0.54 34.11 -12.22
N LEU A 25 -0.19 34.64 -13.40
CA LEU A 25 0.71 35.76 -13.61
C LEU A 25 0.06 37.05 -13.10
N ARG A 26 0.76 37.80 -12.23
CA ARG A 26 0.65 39.27 -12.14
C ARG A 26 2.04 39.89 -11.87
N PRO A 27 2.30 41.10 -12.41
CA PRO A 27 3.64 41.61 -12.63
C PRO A 27 4.22 42.29 -11.38
N VAL A 28 5.48 42.02 -11.07
CA VAL A 28 6.26 42.77 -10.08
C VAL A 28 7.34 43.58 -10.81
N ARG A 29 7.32 44.89 -10.58
CA ARG A 29 8.26 45.88 -11.13
C ARG A 29 9.72 45.57 -10.75
N PRO A 30 10.70 45.90 -11.60
CA PRO A 30 12.10 45.65 -11.32
C PRO A 30 12.61 46.59 -10.21
N ARG A 31 13.14 46.02 -9.13
CA ARG A 31 13.94 46.75 -8.13
C ARG A 31 15.39 46.78 -8.59
N MET A 32 15.95 47.99 -8.69
CA MET A 32 17.35 48.26 -9.02
C MET A 32 18.34 47.59 -8.06
N PRO A 33 19.55 47.23 -8.52
CA PRO A 33 20.60 46.70 -7.66
C PRO A 33 21.26 47.82 -6.84
N PRO A 34 21.64 47.57 -5.58
CA PRO A 34 22.50 48.49 -4.83
C PRO A 34 23.97 48.36 -5.30
N PRO A 35 24.81 49.36 -5.06
CA PRO A 35 26.04 49.59 -5.80
C PRO A 35 27.20 48.66 -5.39
N VAL A 36 28.08 48.45 -6.36
CA VAL A 36 29.39 47.80 -6.27
C VAL A 36 30.26 48.52 -5.24
N GLY A 37 30.84 47.77 -4.29
CA GLY A 37 31.90 48.30 -3.44
C GLY A 37 32.03 47.67 -2.06
N ALA A 38 32.38 46.38 -1.98
CA ALA A 38 33.09 45.83 -0.82
C ALA A 38 33.77 44.52 -1.23
N SER A 39 35.10 44.55 -1.28
CA SER A 39 35.96 43.39 -1.52
C SER A 39 35.56 42.21 -0.63
N PRO A 40 35.41 40.98 -1.14
CA PRO A 40 35.29 39.83 -0.27
C PRO A 40 36.65 39.63 0.40
N LEU A 41 36.70 39.94 1.69
CA LEU A 41 37.69 39.42 2.62
C LEU A 41 37.88 37.93 2.33
N ARG A 42 39.13 37.52 2.04
CA ARG A 42 39.54 36.12 1.98
C ARG A 42 39.03 35.42 3.26
N ARG A 43 37.92 34.71 3.16
CA ARG A 43 37.47 33.80 4.23
C ARG A 43 38.50 32.70 4.32
N SER A 44 39.18 32.65 5.47
CA SER A 44 40.08 31.57 5.83
C SER A 44 39.40 30.22 5.60
N THR A 45 39.99 29.40 4.75
CA THR A 45 39.61 28.00 4.46
C THR A 45 40.11 27.03 5.54
N ALA A 46 40.55 27.54 6.69
CA ALA A 46 41.10 26.71 7.75
C ALA A 46 40.00 25.86 8.42
N LEU A 47 40.05 24.55 8.19
CA LEU A 47 39.20 23.57 8.86
C LEU A 47 39.51 23.56 10.36
N ARG A 48 38.50 23.78 11.21
CA ARG A 48 38.66 23.76 12.67
C ARG A 48 39.06 22.36 13.15
N PRO A 49 39.98 22.21 14.12
CA PRO A 49 40.29 20.93 14.75
C PRO A 49 39.04 20.24 15.31
N TYR A 50 38.96 18.92 15.18
CA TYR A 50 37.73 18.19 15.56
C TYR A 50 37.45 18.25 17.08
N HIS A 51 38.50 18.22 17.93
CA HIS A 51 38.35 18.38 19.37
C HIS A 51 37.68 19.72 19.78
N ASP A 52 37.95 20.81 19.04
CA ASP A 52 37.30 22.11 19.27
C ASP A 52 35.82 22.08 18.87
N VAL A 53 35.50 21.38 17.76
CA VAL A 53 34.12 21.16 17.31
C VAL A 53 33.35 20.38 18.37
N LEU A 54 33.91 19.27 18.87
CA LEU A 54 33.31 18.46 19.93
C LEU A 54 33.15 19.22 21.24
N SER A 55 34.13 20.04 21.61
CA SER A 55 34.07 20.88 22.83
C SER A 55 33.02 21.99 22.72
N GLN A 56 32.81 22.54 21.53
CA GLN A 56 31.72 23.48 21.27
C GLN A 56 30.36 22.78 21.30
N TRP A 57 30.24 21.63 20.64
CA TRP A 57 29.03 20.81 20.59
C TRP A 57 28.57 20.39 22.00
N GLN A 58 29.50 19.95 22.85
CA GLN A 58 29.21 19.62 24.25
C GLN A 58 28.65 20.83 25.03
N ARG A 59 29.28 22.01 24.90
CA ARG A 59 28.83 23.22 25.58
C ARG A 59 27.45 23.65 25.10
N HIS A 60 27.21 23.57 23.79
CA HIS A 60 25.92 23.91 23.18
C HIS A 60 24.80 23.04 23.73
N TYR A 61 24.89 21.70 23.61
CA TYR A 61 23.81 20.83 24.09
C TYR A 61 23.75 20.71 25.61
N ASN A 62 24.83 20.98 26.34
CA ASN A 62 24.72 21.08 27.80
C ASN A 62 23.90 22.30 28.24
N ALA A 63 23.93 23.40 27.47
CA ALA A 63 23.15 24.61 27.71
C ALA A 63 21.73 24.51 27.12
N ASP A 64 21.59 24.09 25.85
CA ASP A 64 20.31 23.86 25.19
C ASP A 64 19.89 22.40 25.27
N ARG A 65 18.95 22.15 26.18
CA ARG A 65 18.42 20.81 26.49
C ARG A 65 17.06 20.54 25.87
N ASN A 66 16.59 21.44 25.01
CA ASN A 66 15.21 21.38 24.56
C ASN A 66 14.96 20.09 23.75
N ARG A 67 13.86 19.40 24.08
CA ARG A 67 13.36 18.17 23.45
C ARG A 67 14.24 16.92 23.56
N TRP A 68 15.52 16.99 23.21
CA TRP A 68 16.40 15.82 23.19
C TRP A 68 16.65 15.25 24.58
N HIS A 69 16.77 16.11 25.61
CA HIS A 69 17.20 15.69 26.95
C HIS A 69 16.13 14.87 27.65
N SER A 70 14.88 15.33 27.63
CA SER A 70 13.74 14.57 28.17
C SER A 70 13.55 13.27 27.41
N ALA A 71 13.63 13.28 26.08
CA ALA A 71 13.53 12.07 25.26
C ALA A 71 14.64 11.06 25.56
N TRP A 72 15.90 11.50 25.67
CA TRP A 72 17.04 10.66 26.07
C TRP A 72 16.83 10.05 27.45
N ARG A 73 16.37 10.84 28.43
CA ARG A 73 16.09 10.36 29.80
C ARG A 73 14.93 9.37 29.83
N GLN A 74 13.86 9.63 29.07
CA GLN A 74 12.71 8.74 28.97
C GLN A 74 13.08 7.41 28.31
N ALA A 75 13.85 7.43 27.21
CA ALA A 75 14.32 6.23 26.53
C ALA A 75 15.21 5.32 27.40
N ASN A 76 15.77 5.88 28.48
CA ASN A 76 16.66 5.21 29.42
C ASN A 76 16.10 5.14 30.86
N SER A 77 14.80 5.36 31.07
CA SER A 77 14.19 5.41 32.42
C SER A 77 14.39 4.10 33.22
N ASN A 78 14.44 2.96 32.53
CA ASN A 78 14.63 1.64 33.13
C ASN A 78 16.11 1.22 33.25
N ASN A 79 17.05 2.11 32.92
CA ASN A 79 18.49 1.84 32.94
C ASN A 79 19.18 2.68 34.03
N PRO A 80 19.15 2.29 35.31
CA PRO A 80 19.70 3.11 36.39
C PRO A 80 21.23 3.23 36.35
N GLN A 81 21.92 2.36 35.59
CA GLN A 81 23.38 2.28 35.53
C GLN A 81 24.02 3.26 34.52
N ILE A 82 23.24 3.96 33.70
CA ILE A 82 23.79 4.87 32.70
C ILE A 82 24.27 6.18 33.35
N GLU A 83 25.29 6.81 32.79
CA GLU A 83 25.71 8.14 33.22
C GLU A 83 24.61 9.16 32.89
N THR A 84 23.91 9.65 33.91
CA THR A 84 22.77 10.57 33.74
C THR A 84 23.16 12.04 33.91
N ARG A 85 24.39 12.34 34.37
CA ARG A 85 24.88 13.72 34.46
C ARG A 85 25.18 14.23 33.06
N THR A 86 24.35 15.15 32.57
CA THR A 86 24.33 15.63 31.19
C THR A 86 25.72 15.95 30.64
N GLY A 87 26.54 16.71 31.36
CA GLY A 87 27.88 17.08 30.90
C GLY A 87 28.83 15.89 30.74
N ARG A 88 28.78 14.90 31.65
CA ARG A 88 29.61 13.69 31.54
C ARG A 88 29.12 12.76 30.44
N ALA A 89 27.80 12.65 30.28
CA ALA A 89 27.19 11.85 29.23
C ALA A 89 27.52 12.41 27.83
N LEU A 90 27.41 13.73 27.63
CA LEU A 90 27.84 14.40 26.40
C LEU A 90 29.34 14.26 26.15
N LYS A 91 30.18 14.34 27.19
CA LYS A 91 31.62 14.10 27.07
C LYS A 91 31.91 12.66 26.61
N ALA A 92 31.23 11.66 27.18
CA ALA A 92 31.35 10.28 26.74
C ALA A 92 30.96 10.10 25.28
N THR A 93 29.88 10.75 24.82
CA THR A 93 29.53 10.77 23.38
C THR A 93 30.64 11.40 22.54
N ALA A 94 31.20 12.54 22.97
CA ALA A 94 32.28 13.20 22.26
C ALA A 94 33.53 12.32 22.14
N ASP A 95 33.90 11.62 23.20
CA ASP A 95 35.04 10.70 23.20
C ASP A 95 34.83 9.54 22.20
N LEU A 96 33.62 8.96 22.18
CA LEU A 96 33.25 7.92 21.20
C LEU A 96 33.27 8.43 19.75
N LEU A 97 32.82 9.67 19.52
CA LEU A 97 32.85 10.29 18.19
C LEU A 97 34.29 10.55 17.74
N GLU A 98 35.16 11.01 18.63
CA GLU A 98 36.58 11.22 18.34
C GLU A 98 37.28 9.90 18.03
N ASP A 99 37.06 8.86 18.84
CA ASP A 99 37.59 7.52 18.63
C ASP A 99 37.15 6.93 17.30
N ALA A 100 35.89 7.17 16.89
CA ALA A 100 35.34 6.69 15.62
C ALA A 100 35.93 7.37 14.39
N THR A 101 36.71 8.45 14.53
CA THR A 101 37.45 9.05 13.40
C THR A 101 38.77 8.35 13.11
N GLN A 102 39.24 7.48 14.03
CA GLN A 102 40.55 6.83 13.92
C GLN A 102 40.56 5.73 12.85
N PRO A 103 41.69 5.54 12.12
CA PRO A 103 41.84 4.42 11.20
C PRO A 103 41.61 3.08 11.88
N GLY A 104 40.96 2.15 11.18
CA GLY A 104 40.67 0.79 11.67
C GLY A 104 39.36 0.68 12.46
N ARG A 105 38.67 1.79 12.77
CA ARG A 105 37.29 1.71 13.25
C ARG A 105 36.36 1.38 12.10
N VAL A 106 35.49 0.40 12.32
CA VAL A 106 34.52 -0.08 11.32
C VAL A 106 33.09 0.25 11.75
N ALA A 107 32.87 0.41 13.06
CA ALA A 107 31.56 0.63 13.65
C ALA A 107 31.56 1.81 14.62
N LEU A 108 30.45 2.56 14.65
CA LEU A 108 30.12 3.53 15.70
C LEU A 108 28.85 3.06 16.43
N GLU A 109 29.00 2.74 17.72
CA GLU A 109 27.92 2.22 18.56
C GLU A 109 27.62 3.22 19.69
N LEU A 110 26.56 4.00 19.53
CA LEU A 110 26.09 4.98 20.50
C LEU A 110 24.83 4.45 21.18
N ARG A 111 25.01 3.76 22.32
CA ARG A 111 23.92 3.15 23.10
C ARG A 111 23.76 3.86 24.42
N SER A 112 22.60 4.44 24.65
CA SER A 112 22.25 5.17 25.88
C SER A 112 23.11 6.40 26.18
N VAL A 113 23.99 6.80 25.27
CA VAL A 113 24.77 8.05 25.34
C VAL A 113 24.08 9.13 24.51
N PRO A 114 23.99 10.38 24.99
CA PRO A 114 23.19 11.41 24.34
C PRO A 114 23.87 11.92 23.05
N LEU A 115 23.16 11.87 21.94
CA LEU A 115 23.54 12.44 20.66
C LEU A 115 22.32 13.19 20.07
N PRO A 116 22.10 14.46 20.43
CA PRO A 116 20.95 15.22 19.95
C PRO A 116 21.00 15.44 18.44
N GLN A 117 22.19 15.76 17.93
CA GLN A 117 22.56 15.87 16.53
C GLN A 117 24.05 15.53 16.40
N PHE A 118 24.49 15.18 15.19
CA PHE A 118 25.91 15.05 14.90
C PHE A 118 26.62 16.41 14.95
N PRO A 119 27.85 16.47 15.49
CA PRO A 119 28.70 17.64 15.31
C PRO A 119 29.01 17.88 13.83
N ASP A 120 29.41 19.12 13.51
CA ASP A 120 29.94 19.44 12.18
C ASP A 120 31.15 18.56 11.83
N GLN A 121 31.48 18.48 10.55
CA GLN A 121 32.54 17.61 10.01
C GLN A 121 32.24 16.11 10.11
N ALA A 122 30.97 15.71 9.98
CA ALA A 122 30.55 14.29 10.01
C ALA A 122 31.19 13.47 8.88
N PHE A 123 31.70 14.09 7.81
CA PHE A 123 32.48 13.45 6.74
C PHE A 123 33.71 12.67 7.25
N ARG A 124 34.20 12.97 8.47
CA ARG A 124 35.28 12.20 9.13
C ARG A 124 34.89 10.74 9.38
N LEU A 125 33.58 10.46 9.47
CA LEU A 125 33.00 9.15 9.71
C LEU A 125 32.65 8.40 8.40
N SER A 126 33.09 8.91 7.25
CA SER A 126 32.79 8.34 5.92
C SER A 126 33.30 6.92 5.70
N HIS A 127 34.30 6.49 6.47
CA HIS A 127 34.89 5.16 6.41
C HIS A 127 34.12 4.09 7.19
N LEU A 128 33.19 4.49 8.08
CA LEU A 128 32.42 3.56 8.90
C LEU A 128 31.48 2.73 8.03
N GLN A 129 31.36 1.45 8.38
CA GLN A 129 30.47 0.49 7.72
C GLN A 129 29.23 0.20 8.56
N HIS A 130 29.32 0.31 9.88
CA HIS A 130 28.21 0.04 10.79
C HIS A 130 27.95 1.21 11.72
N MET A 131 26.69 1.59 11.88
CA MET A 131 26.31 2.64 12.82
C MET A 131 25.05 2.25 13.57
N THR A 132 25.12 2.29 14.90
CA THR A 132 23.98 2.13 15.79
C THR A 132 23.83 3.36 16.67
N ILE A 133 22.64 3.95 16.68
CA ILE A 133 22.27 5.07 17.56
C ILE A 133 21.00 4.66 18.30
N ASP A 134 21.13 4.26 19.56
CA ASP A 134 20.06 3.67 20.35
C ASP A 134 19.86 4.44 21.67
N ALA A 135 18.65 4.92 21.92
CA ALA A 135 18.28 5.70 23.10
C ALA A 135 19.24 6.88 23.35
N ALA A 136 19.49 7.67 22.30
CA ALA A 136 20.44 8.78 22.32
C ALA A 136 19.77 10.16 22.35
N GLY A 137 18.45 10.24 22.23
CA GLY A 137 17.75 11.51 22.10
C GLY A 137 17.99 12.20 20.75
N LEU A 138 18.35 11.43 19.71
CA LEU A 138 18.62 11.94 18.37
C LEU A 138 17.38 12.61 17.77
N MET A 139 17.48 13.91 17.50
CA MET A 139 16.39 14.71 16.95
C MET A 139 16.36 14.69 15.42
N GLU A 140 17.54 14.71 14.79
CA GLU A 140 17.72 14.71 13.33
C GLU A 140 19.07 14.11 12.94
N LEU A 141 19.12 13.56 11.72
CA LEU A 141 20.36 13.16 11.05
C LEU A 141 20.88 14.32 10.17
N PRO A 142 22.17 14.32 9.79
CA PRO A 142 22.72 15.33 8.89
C PRO A 142 21.99 15.37 7.54
N ASP A 143 21.72 16.58 7.04
CA ASP A 143 21.07 16.77 5.73
C ASP A 143 21.88 16.17 4.56
N THR A 144 23.20 16.07 4.70
CA THR A 144 24.11 15.46 3.72
C THR A 144 24.61 14.11 4.22
N MET A 145 23.82 13.05 4.00
CA MET A 145 24.16 11.68 4.41
C MET A 145 25.31 11.07 3.62
N GLN A 146 25.72 11.65 2.48
CA GLN A 146 26.93 11.26 1.74
C GLN A 146 28.19 11.32 2.61
N GLN A 147 28.16 12.06 3.72
CA GLN A 147 29.20 12.05 4.74
C GLN A 147 29.42 10.68 5.39
N PHE A 148 28.45 9.76 5.25
CA PHE A 148 28.49 8.38 5.73
C PHE A 148 28.48 7.36 4.57
N ALA A 149 29.12 7.70 3.44
CA ALA A 149 29.09 6.88 2.22
C ALA A 149 29.57 5.43 2.39
N GLY A 150 30.35 5.12 3.44
CA GLY A 150 30.81 3.77 3.75
C GLY A 150 29.77 2.84 4.37
N LEU A 151 28.63 3.35 4.85
CA LEU A 151 27.69 2.56 5.66
C LEU A 151 27.06 1.41 4.89
N GLU A 152 27.19 0.21 5.47
CA GLU A 152 26.49 -1.01 5.08
C GLU A 152 25.29 -1.30 5.98
N THR A 153 25.33 -0.89 7.26
CA THR A 153 24.21 -1.07 8.19
C THR A 153 23.97 0.18 9.04
N LEU A 154 22.72 0.62 9.12
CA LEU A 154 22.30 1.73 9.98
C LEU A 154 21.13 1.29 10.87
N THR A 155 21.34 1.38 12.18
CA THR A 155 20.30 1.13 13.19
C THR A 155 20.02 2.38 14.00
N LEU A 156 18.77 2.83 13.99
CA LEU A 156 18.25 3.93 14.80
C LEU A 156 17.18 3.38 15.73
N ALA A 157 17.35 3.54 17.05
CA ALA A 157 16.39 3.00 18.01
C ALA A 157 16.08 3.98 19.14
N ARG A 158 14.82 4.03 19.58
CA ARG A 158 14.37 4.78 20.76
C ARG A 158 14.80 6.26 20.72
N ASN A 159 14.56 6.94 19.59
CA ASN A 159 14.92 8.34 19.39
C ASN A 159 13.70 9.21 19.01
N PRO A 160 13.68 10.51 19.37
CA PRO A 160 12.63 11.46 18.97
C PRO A 160 12.81 11.95 17.52
N LEU A 161 13.23 11.08 16.61
CA LEU A 161 13.50 11.40 15.21
C LEU A 161 12.17 11.62 14.46
N ARG A 162 12.00 12.78 13.82
CA ARG A 162 10.76 13.14 13.09
C ARG A 162 10.78 12.79 11.61
N ALA A 163 11.94 12.89 10.98
CA ALA A 163 12.13 12.66 9.57
C ALA A 163 13.50 12.05 9.31
N LEU A 164 13.64 11.38 8.17
CA LEU A 164 14.95 11.05 7.62
C LEU A 164 15.28 12.06 6.52
N PRO A 165 16.54 12.50 6.42
CA PRO A 165 16.96 13.39 5.34
C PRO A 165 16.83 12.67 3.99
N ALA A 166 16.39 13.37 2.95
CA ALA A 166 16.24 12.79 1.61
C ALA A 166 17.54 12.19 1.07
N SER A 167 18.69 12.77 1.47
CA SER A 167 20.02 12.28 1.11
C SER A 167 20.34 10.89 1.66
N ILE A 168 19.57 10.33 2.61
CA ILE A 168 19.75 8.93 3.04
C ILE A 168 19.66 7.96 1.86
N ALA A 169 18.90 8.32 0.81
CA ALA A 169 18.79 7.53 -0.39
C ALA A 169 20.14 7.40 -1.13
N SER A 170 21.09 8.32 -0.93
CA SER A 170 22.42 8.29 -1.58
C SER A 170 23.37 7.22 -1.01
N LEU A 171 22.99 6.54 0.08
CA LEU A 171 23.80 5.50 0.72
C LEU A 171 23.77 4.19 -0.09
N ASN A 172 24.45 4.19 -1.23
CA ASN A 172 24.43 3.07 -2.17
C ASN A 172 25.06 1.77 -1.63
N ARG A 173 25.82 1.81 -0.53
CA ARG A 173 26.38 0.60 0.14
C ARG A 173 25.46 0.01 1.19
N LEU A 174 24.40 0.72 1.59
CA LEU A 174 23.55 0.33 2.69
C LEU A 174 22.77 -0.94 2.34
N ARG A 175 22.99 -2.00 3.12
CA ARG A 175 22.32 -3.30 3.01
C ARG A 175 21.20 -3.45 4.03
N GLU A 176 21.35 -2.88 5.22
CA GLU A 176 20.35 -2.96 6.28
C GLU A 176 20.04 -1.59 6.88
N LEU A 177 18.75 -1.23 6.85
CA LEU A 177 18.23 -0.08 7.57
C LEU A 177 17.21 -0.55 8.60
N SER A 178 17.48 -0.29 9.88
CA SER A 178 16.58 -0.61 10.97
C SER A 178 16.23 0.62 11.79
N ILE A 179 14.94 0.94 11.87
CA ILE A 179 14.40 2.02 12.68
C ILE A 179 13.39 1.42 13.65
N ARG A 180 13.64 1.56 14.95
CA ARG A 180 12.81 0.93 16.00
C ARG A 180 12.43 1.93 17.08
N ALA A 181 11.17 1.95 17.51
CA ALA A 181 10.69 2.84 18.56
C ALA A 181 11.06 4.31 18.31
N CYS A 182 10.83 4.77 17.07
CA CYS A 182 10.91 6.17 16.69
C CYS A 182 9.49 6.65 16.35
N PRO A 183 8.64 6.90 17.36
CA PRO A 183 7.21 7.11 17.17
C PRO A 183 6.89 8.42 16.42
N GLU A 184 7.79 9.41 16.49
CA GLU A 184 7.64 10.68 15.79
C GLU A 184 7.98 10.61 14.29
N LEU A 185 8.58 9.51 13.81
CA LEU A 185 8.89 9.32 12.40
C LEU A 185 7.63 8.93 11.63
N THR A 186 7.05 9.87 10.89
CA THR A 186 5.75 9.67 10.22
C THR A 186 5.83 9.31 8.74
N GLU A 187 6.97 9.53 8.11
CA GLU A 187 7.17 9.32 6.67
C GLU A 187 8.60 8.87 6.35
N LEU A 188 8.76 8.21 5.20
CA LEU A 188 10.05 7.93 4.59
C LEU A 188 10.32 8.97 3.49
N PRO A 189 11.59 9.27 3.20
CA PRO A 189 11.93 10.18 2.13
C PRO A 189 11.59 9.56 0.76
N GLU A 190 11.30 10.41 -0.21
CA GLU A 190 11.03 10.03 -1.60
C GLU A 190 11.93 10.84 -2.54
N PRO A 191 12.61 10.20 -3.51
CA PRO A 191 12.65 8.75 -3.78
C PRO A 191 13.60 7.96 -2.86
N LEU A 192 13.24 6.71 -2.53
CA LEU A 192 14.16 5.72 -1.91
C LEU A 192 15.12 5.13 -2.94
N ALA A 193 14.59 4.84 -4.12
CA ALA A 193 15.33 4.46 -5.31
C ALA A 193 14.58 4.92 -6.56
N SER A 194 15.32 5.19 -7.62
CA SER A 194 14.79 5.60 -8.93
C SER A 194 15.44 4.78 -10.03
N THR A 195 14.69 4.52 -11.09
CA THR A 195 15.21 3.89 -12.31
C THR A 195 15.14 4.95 -13.42
N ASP A 196 16.26 5.22 -14.07
CA ASP A 196 16.27 6.18 -15.18
C ASP A 196 15.79 5.57 -16.50
N ALA A 197 15.69 6.39 -17.55
CA ALA A 197 15.24 5.95 -18.86
C ALA A 197 16.17 4.90 -19.52
N SER A 198 17.41 4.77 -19.05
CA SER A 198 18.35 3.75 -19.50
C SER A 198 18.22 2.43 -18.74
N GLY A 199 17.37 2.37 -17.72
CA GLY A 199 17.21 1.21 -16.86
C GLY A 199 18.22 1.14 -15.71
N GLU A 200 19.06 2.16 -15.54
CA GLU A 200 20.02 2.22 -14.44
C GLU A 200 19.32 2.62 -13.14
N HIS A 201 19.69 1.95 -12.05
CA HIS A 201 19.10 2.16 -10.75
C HIS A 201 19.97 3.09 -9.90
N GLN A 202 19.35 4.09 -9.28
CA GLN A 202 19.98 5.01 -8.34
C GLN A 202 19.26 4.99 -6.99
N GLY A 203 19.98 5.40 -5.94
CA GLY A 203 19.47 5.44 -4.56
C GLY A 203 19.93 4.25 -3.72
N LEU A 204 19.03 3.70 -2.90
CA LEU A 204 19.28 2.54 -2.01
C LEU A 204 19.33 1.21 -2.76
N VAL A 205 20.15 1.15 -3.81
CA VAL A 205 20.20 0.03 -4.76
C VAL A 205 20.67 -1.28 -4.14
N ASN A 206 21.46 -1.24 -3.07
CA ASN A 206 21.97 -2.43 -2.36
C ASN A 206 21.18 -2.80 -1.10
N LEU A 207 20.08 -2.09 -0.78
CA LEU A 207 19.31 -2.36 0.42
C LEU A 207 18.63 -3.73 0.34
N GLN A 208 18.90 -4.59 1.31
CA GLN A 208 18.39 -5.96 1.39
C GLN A 208 17.37 -6.13 2.52
N SER A 209 17.51 -5.37 3.61
CA SER A 209 16.59 -5.42 4.74
C SER A 209 16.17 -4.02 5.17
N LEU A 210 14.86 -3.78 5.18
CA LEU A 210 14.25 -2.58 5.74
C LEU A 210 13.34 -2.97 6.91
N ARG A 211 13.66 -2.50 8.12
CA ARG A 211 12.89 -2.74 9.33
C ARG A 211 12.41 -1.42 9.93
N LEU A 212 11.11 -1.27 10.06
CA LEU A 212 10.42 -0.10 10.61
C LEU A 212 9.47 -0.60 11.70
N GLU A 213 9.91 -0.57 12.95
CA GLU A 213 9.14 -1.12 14.07
C GLU A 213 8.78 -0.02 15.07
N TRP A 214 7.53 0.04 15.53
CA TRP A 214 7.08 1.07 16.48
C TRP A 214 7.38 2.49 15.99
N THR A 215 7.00 2.78 14.74
CA THR A 215 7.14 4.09 14.09
C THR A 215 5.78 4.74 13.88
N GLY A 216 5.76 6.03 13.54
CA GLY A 216 4.54 6.76 13.15
C GLY A 216 4.18 6.63 11.67
N ILE A 217 4.83 5.72 10.92
CA ILE A 217 4.71 5.62 9.46
C ILE A 217 3.31 5.14 9.06
N ARG A 218 2.64 5.94 8.22
CA ARG A 218 1.26 5.71 7.76
C ARG A 218 1.15 5.13 6.35
N SER A 219 2.13 5.41 5.49
CA SER A 219 2.21 4.91 4.12
C SER A 219 3.68 4.75 3.70
N LEU A 220 3.91 4.02 2.63
CA LEU A 220 5.23 3.89 2.00
C LEU A 220 5.26 4.71 0.70
N PRO A 221 6.41 5.33 0.36
CA PRO A 221 6.56 6.03 -0.91
C PRO A 221 6.48 5.05 -2.08
N ALA A 222 6.01 5.50 -3.24
CA ALA A 222 5.84 4.62 -4.41
C ALA A 222 7.19 4.04 -4.88
N SER A 223 8.25 4.83 -4.71
CA SER A 223 9.64 4.44 -4.99
C SER A 223 10.15 3.23 -4.19
N ILE A 224 9.43 2.74 -3.17
CA ILE A 224 9.81 1.50 -2.47
C ILE A 224 9.85 0.30 -3.43
N ALA A 225 9.01 0.28 -4.47
CA ALA A 225 8.99 -0.77 -5.48
C ALA A 225 10.24 -0.78 -6.37
N ASN A 226 11.05 0.28 -6.36
CA ASN A 226 12.30 0.37 -7.14
C ASN A 226 13.51 -0.24 -6.43
N LEU A 227 13.36 -0.76 -5.20
CA LEU A 227 14.46 -1.36 -4.45
C LEU A 227 14.82 -2.75 -4.97
N GLN A 228 15.69 -2.80 -5.99
CA GLN A 228 16.03 -4.03 -6.74
C GLN A 228 16.62 -5.17 -5.90
N ASN A 229 17.20 -4.86 -4.74
CA ASN A 229 17.84 -5.84 -3.87
C ASN A 229 17.10 -6.13 -2.56
N LEU A 230 15.92 -5.52 -2.33
CA LEU A 230 15.20 -5.67 -1.07
C LEU A 230 14.62 -7.09 -0.95
N LYS A 231 15.07 -7.82 0.07
CA LYS A 231 14.64 -9.20 0.37
C LYS A 231 13.66 -9.28 1.52
N SER A 232 13.79 -8.39 2.50
CA SER A 232 12.99 -8.41 3.73
C SER A 232 12.47 -7.01 4.03
N LEU A 233 11.15 -6.84 3.99
CA LEU A 233 10.46 -5.64 4.45
C LEU A 233 9.66 -5.96 5.71
N LYS A 234 10.00 -5.30 6.83
CA LYS A 234 9.30 -5.44 8.10
C LYS A 234 8.77 -4.10 8.55
N ILE A 235 7.46 -3.97 8.67
CA ILE A 235 6.78 -2.79 9.20
C ILE A 235 5.90 -3.29 10.33
N ARG A 236 6.27 -3.02 11.58
CA ARG A 236 5.62 -3.67 12.72
C ARG A 236 5.15 -2.66 13.75
N ASN A 237 3.97 -2.88 14.30
CA ASN A 237 3.40 -2.00 15.33
C ASN A 237 3.45 -0.52 14.92
N SER A 238 3.16 -0.25 13.64
CA SER A 238 3.13 1.09 13.05
C SER A 238 1.75 1.34 12.45
N PRO A 239 1.27 2.59 12.40
CA PRO A 239 -0.06 2.95 11.93
C PRO A 239 -0.16 2.95 10.38
N LEU A 240 0.41 1.92 9.73
CA LEU A 240 0.36 1.74 8.28
C LEU A 240 -1.10 1.56 7.85
N SER A 241 -1.69 2.57 7.22
CA SER A 241 -3.11 2.58 6.86
C SER A 241 -3.37 2.01 5.47
N ALA A 242 -2.36 2.04 4.59
CA ALA A 242 -2.45 1.54 3.23
C ALA A 242 -1.10 0.99 2.74
N LEU A 243 -1.18 -0.02 1.88
CA LEU A 243 -0.06 -0.57 1.14
C LEU A 243 -0.45 -0.65 -0.34
N GLY A 244 0.39 -0.16 -1.24
CA GLY A 244 0.12 -0.18 -2.68
C GLY A 244 0.46 -1.53 -3.33
N PRO A 245 -0.22 -1.93 -4.41
CA PRO A 245 0.03 -3.20 -5.12
C PRO A 245 1.41 -3.28 -5.80
N ALA A 246 2.07 -2.13 -6.01
CA ALA A 246 3.43 -2.10 -6.54
C ALA A 246 4.44 -2.84 -5.63
N ILE A 247 4.11 -3.11 -4.35
CA ILE A 247 4.96 -3.89 -3.46
C ILE A 247 5.25 -5.31 -4.00
N HIS A 248 4.30 -5.89 -4.76
CA HIS A 248 4.47 -7.21 -5.37
C HIS A 248 5.30 -7.19 -6.66
N HIS A 249 5.78 -6.02 -7.08
CA HIS A 249 6.72 -5.87 -8.22
C HIS A 249 8.18 -5.84 -7.76
N LEU A 250 8.45 -5.92 -6.45
CA LEU A 250 9.81 -6.02 -5.93
C LEU A 250 10.48 -7.34 -6.36
N PRO A 251 11.56 -7.29 -7.15
CA PRO A 251 12.08 -8.48 -7.84
C PRO A 251 12.73 -9.52 -6.93
N LYS A 252 13.11 -9.13 -5.70
CA LYS A 252 13.80 -10.01 -4.74
C LYS A 252 13.12 -10.11 -3.38
N LEU A 253 11.89 -9.58 -3.22
CA LEU A 253 11.21 -9.58 -1.93
C LEU A 253 10.76 -10.99 -1.54
N GLU A 254 11.36 -11.54 -0.48
CA GLU A 254 11.10 -12.88 0.04
C GLU A 254 10.27 -12.86 1.35
N GLU A 255 10.41 -11.82 2.18
CA GLU A 255 9.68 -11.67 3.44
C GLU A 255 9.00 -10.30 3.54
N LEU A 256 7.68 -10.31 3.76
CA LEU A 256 6.87 -9.15 4.10
C LEU A 256 6.20 -9.38 5.46
N ASP A 257 6.63 -8.63 6.46
CA ASP A 257 6.11 -8.73 7.83
C ASP A 257 5.46 -7.42 8.25
N LEU A 258 4.13 -7.43 8.32
CA LEU A 258 3.29 -6.28 8.68
C LEU A 258 2.67 -6.44 10.08
N ARG A 259 3.28 -7.24 10.96
CA ARG A 259 2.61 -7.62 12.22
C ARG A 259 2.28 -6.41 13.09
N GLY A 260 1.10 -6.43 13.71
CA GLY A 260 0.66 -5.33 14.57
C GLY A 260 0.40 -4.02 13.82
N CYS A 261 0.30 -4.02 12.48
CA CYS A 261 -0.21 -2.88 11.72
C CYS A 261 -1.73 -2.78 11.88
N THR A 262 -2.17 -2.34 13.04
CA THR A 262 -3.60 -2.29 13.41
C THR A 262 -4.40 -1.27 12.61
N ALA A 263 -3.77 -0.34 11.90
CA ALA A 263 -4.45 0.61 11.01
C ALA A 263 -4.71 0.05 9.59
N LEU A 264 -4.08 -1.07 9.23
CA LEU A 264 -4.19 -1.67 7.90
C LEU A 264 -5.55 -2.37 7.76
N ARG A 265 -6.38 -1.90 6.82
CA ARG A 265 -7.71 -2.46 6.58
C ARG A 265 -7.77 -3.47 5.45
N ASN A 266 -7.03 -3.25 4.37
CA ASN A 266 -7.04 -4.14 3.21
C ASN A 266 -5.60 -4.47 2.83
N TYR A 267 -5.32 -5.74 2.53
CA TYR A 267 -4.08 -6.12 1.87
C TYR A 267 -4.24 -5.92 0.35
N PRO A 268 -3.27 -5.28 -0.34
CA PRO A 268 -3.43 -4.94 -1.76
C PRO A 268 -3.50 -6.19 -2.66
N PRO A 269 -4.21 -6.10 -3.80
CA PRO A 269 -4.18 -7.15 -4.82
C PRO A 269 -2.79 -7.38 -5.39
N ILE A 270 -2.55 -8.60 -5.89
CA ILE A 270 -1.26 -9.01 -6.44
C ILE A 270 -1.09 -8.53 -7.89
N PHE A 271 -2.16 -8.57 -8.69
CA PHE A 271 -2.16 -8.27 -10.13
C PHE A 271 -1.03 -9.00 -10.87
N GLY A 272 -0.33 -8.33 -11.78
CA GLY A 272 0.87 -8.83 -12.46
C GLY A 272 2.13 -8.93 -11.60
N GLY A 273 2.06 -8.72 -10.28
CA GLY A 273 3.20 -8.78 -9.37
C GLY A 273 3.87 -10.15 -9.33
N ARG A 274 5.20 -10.19 -9.47
CA ARG A 274 6.02 -11.42 -9.51
C ARG A 274 7.07 -11.50 -8.40
N ALA A 275 6.89 -10.75 -7.31
CA ALA A 275 7.78 -10.83 -6.16
C ALA A 275 7.92 -12.27 -5.66
N PRO A 276 9.14 -12.79 -5.44
CA PRO A 276 9.39 -14.15 -4.98
C PRO A 276 9.07 -14.33 -3.47
N LEU A 277 7.86 -13.97 -3.08
CA LEU A 277 7.46 -13.83 -1.68
C LEU A 277 7.22 -15.21 -1.05
N LYS A 278 8.02 -15.53 -0.04
CA LYS A 278 7.95 -16.78 0.72
C LYS A 278 7.18 -16.63 2.02
N ARG A 279 7.25 -15.47 2.66
CA ARG A 279 6.67 -15.23 3.99
C ARG A 279 5.84 -13.96 3.99
N LEU A 280 4.54 -14.11 4.21
CA LEU A 280 3.61 -13.01 4.44
C LEU A 280 3.06 -13.09 5.86
N ILE A 281 3.45 -12.14 6.71
CA ILE A 281 3.04 -12.08 8.11
C ILE A 281 2.13 -10.87 8.31
N LEU A 282 0.84 -11.11 8.50
CA LEU A 282 -0.18 -10.11 8.84
C LEU A 282 -0.67 -10.29 10.29
N LYS A 283 0.12 -10.99 11.10
CA LYS A 283 -0.22 -11.31 12.49
C LYS A 283 -0.59 -10.04 13.28
N ASP A 284 -1.65 -10.10 14.07
CA ASP A 284 -2.12 -9.01 14.94
C ASP A 284 -2.51 -7.73 14.15
N CYS A 285 -2.78 -7.83 12.84
CA CYS A 285 -3.44 -6.77 12.07
C CYS A 285 -4.95 -6.76 12.38
N SER A 286 -5.32 -6.27 13.56
CA SER A 286 -6.67 -6.46 14.11
C SER A 286 -7.80 -5.83 13.29
N ASN A 287 -7.54 -4.77 12.52
CA ASN A 287 -8.55 -4.13 11.65
C ASN A 287 -8.46 -4.55 10.18
N LEU A 288 -7.68 -5.59 9.85
CA LEU A 288 -7.67 -6.15 8.50
C LEU A 288 -9.05 -6.77 8.20
N LEU A 289 -9.73 -6.26 7.20
CA LEU A 289 -11.07 -6.65 6.75
C LEU A 289 -11.02 -7.67 5.63
N THR A 290 -10.10 -7.49 4.67
CA THR A 290 -10.04 -8.30 3.46
C THR A 290 -8.61 -8.68 3.06
N LEU A 291 -8.51 -9.88 2.47
CA LEU A 291 -7.41 -10.29 1.60
C LEU A 291 -7.89 -10.22 0.15
N PRO A 292 -6.99 -9.98 -0.82
CA PRO A 292 -7.39 -9.90 -2.20
C PRO A 292 -7.74 -11.29 -2.75
N LEU A 293 -8.65 -11.32 -3.73
CA LEU A 293 -9.10 -12.58 -4.34
C LEU A 293 -7.98 -13.32 -5.08
N ASP A 294 -7.02 -12.56 -5.62
CA ASP A 294 -5.87 -13.07 -6.37
C ASP A 294 -4.66 -13.46 -5.49
N ILE A 295 -4.86 -13.67 -4.19
CA ILE A 295 -3.78 -14.05 -3.25
C ILE A 295 -3.02 -15.32 -3.67
N HIS A 296 -3.67 -16.20 -4.42
CA HIS A 296 -3.08 -17.43 -4.98
C HIS A 296 -1.92 -17.15 -5.97
N ARG A 297 -1.83 -15.94 -6.53
CA ARG A 297 -0.71 -15.52 -7.38
C ARG A 297 0.64 -15.48 -6.65
N LEU A 298 0.63 -15.52 -5.30
CA LEU A 298 1.84 -15.74 -4.49
C LEU A 298 2.29 -17.22 -4.55
N THR A 299 2.73 -17.65 -5.73
CA THR A 299 3.05 -19.05 -6.06
C THR A 299 4.25 -19.63 -5.31
N GLN A 300 5.06 -18.79 -4.66
CA GLN A 300 6.23 -19.21 -3.88
C GLN A 300 6.01 -19.11 -2.36
N LEU A 301 4.78 -18.86 -1.91
CA LEU A 301 4.48 -18.63 -0.50
C LEU A 301 4.66 -19.93 0.32
N GLU A 302 5.50 -19.86 1.34
CA GLU A 302 5.79 -20.93 2.31
C GLU A 302 5.05 -20.71 3.64
N LYS A 303 4.74 -19.45 3.97
CA LYS A 303 4.04 -19.10 5.21
C LYS A 303 3.13 -17.89 5.05
N LEU A 304 1.89 -18.05 5.47
CA LEU A 304 0.89 -17.00 5.63
C LEU A 304 0.42 -16.98 7.10
N ASP A 305 0.67 -15.89 7.82
CA ASP A 305 0.27 -15.75 9.22
C ASP A 305 -0.77 -14.63 9.39
N LEU A 306 -2.01 -15.02 9.67
CA LEU A 306 -3.19 -14.16 9.86
C LEU A 306 -3.68 -14.18 11.32
N ARG A 307 -2.96 -14.82 12.25
CA ARG A 307 -3.40 -14.90 13.66
C ARG A 307 -3.57 -13.49 14.23
N GLY A 308 -4.65 -13.24 14.97
CA GLY A 308 -4.94 -11.92 15.52
C GLY A 308 -5.62 -10.94 14.55
N CYS A 309 -5.89 -11.34 13.29
CA CYS A 309 -6.77 -10.63 12.37
C CYS A 309 -8.25 -10.85 12.73
N VAL A 310 -8.67 -10.30 13.86
CA VAL A 310 -10.01 -10.54 14.43
C VAL A 310 -11.16 -10.02 13.57
N ASN A 311 -10.93 -8.97 12.77
CA ASN A 311 -11.96 -8.38 11.90
C ASN A 311 -11.93 -8.91 10.46
N LEU A 312 -11.07 -9.87 10.14
CA LEU A 312 -11.03 -10.50 8.82
C LEU A 312 -12.26 -11.42 8.71
N SER A 313 -13.25 -11.03 7.91
CA SER A 313 -14.56 -11.69 7.90
C SER A 313 -14.54 -13.02 7.16
N ARG A 314 -13.77 -13.11 6.08
CA ARG A 314 -13.66 -14.30 5.22
C ARG A 314 -12.28 -14.42 4.60
N LEU A 315 -11.88 -15.66 4.34
CA LEU A 315 -10.77 -15.99 3.45
C LEU A 315 -11.25 -16.01 1.99
N PRO A 316 -10.43 -15.59 1.02
CA PRO A 316 -10.71 -15.80 -0.40
C PRO A 316 -10.85 -17.30 -0.72
N SER A 317 -11.81 -17.69 -1.56
CA SER A 317 -11.99 -19.09 -1.97
C SER A 317 -10.73 -19.68 -2.62
N LEU A 318 -10.04 -18.87 -3.43
CA LEU A 318 -8.80 -19.23 -4.12
C LEU A 318 -7.60 -19.38 -3.17
N ILE A 319 -7.74 -19.12 -1.86
CA ILE A 319 -6.67 -19.40 -0.88
C ILE A 319 -6.24 -20.87 -0.87
N ALA A 320 -7.13 -21.78 -1.29
CA ALA A 320 -6.84 -23.19 -1.48
C ALA A 320 -5.68 -23.42 -2.46
N GLN A 321 -5.60 -22.60 -3.52
CA GLN A 321 -4.62 -22.69 -4.61
C GLN A 321 -3.22 -22.16 -4.26
N LEU A 322 -3.01 -21.64 -3.04
CA LEU A 322 -1.65 -21.40 -2.55
C LEU A 322 -0.81 -22.71 -2.60
N PRO A 323 0.52 -22.65 -2.48
CA PRO A 323 1.34 -23.87 -2.48
C PRO A 323 0.91 -24.85 -1.38
N ALA A 324 0.89 -26.16 -1.69
CA ALA A 324 0.42 -27.18 -0.75
C ALA A 324 1.22 -27.21 0.57
N ASN A 325 2.52 -26.95 0.48
CA ASN A 325 3.43 -26.87 1.63
C ASN A 325 3.37 -25.52 2.37
N CYS A 326 2.53 -24.57 1.91
CA CYS A 326 2.36 -23.29 2.57
C CYS A 326 1.67 -23.45 3.92
N ILE A 327 2.35 -23.04 4.99
CA ILE A 327 1.81 -23.03 6.34
C ILE A 327 0.90 -21.81 6.49
N ILE A 328 -0.41 -22.04 6.57
CA ILE A 328 -1.41 -21.00 6.77
C ILE A 328 -1.87 -21.03 8.24
N LEU A 329 -1.67 -19.93 8.95
CA LEU A 329 -2.11 -19.75 10.34
C LEU A 329 -3.24 -18.72 10.37
N VAL A 330 -4.42 -19.11 10.86
CA VAL A 330 -5.63 -18.26 10.86
C VAL A 330 -6.12 -17.99 12.29
N PRO A 331 -6.94 -16.93 12.50
CA PRO A 331 -7.66 -16.75 13.75
C PRO A 331 -8.74 -17.84 13.92
N PRO A 332 -9.17 -18.15 15.16
CA PRO A 332 -10.07 -19.28 15.43
C PRO A 332 -11.37 -19.30 14.61
N HIS A 333 -11.97 -18.12 14.32
CA HIS A 333 -13.23 -18.03 13.59
C HIS A 333 -13.10 -18.34 12.09
N LEU A 334 -11.88 -18.31 11.53
CA LEU A 334 -11.62 -18.65 10.12
C LEU A 334 -11.05 -20.07 9.96
N GLN A 335 -10.81 -20.80 11.05
CA GLN A 335 -10.23 -22.15 10.98
C GLN A 335 -11.15 -23.11 10.22
N ALA A 336 -12.46 -23.09 10.51
CA ALA A 336 -13.42 -23.93 9.81
C ALA A 336 -13.47 -23.63 8.29
N GLN A 337 -13.35 -22.36 7.90
CA GLN A 337 -13.32 -21.96 6.49
C GLN A 337 -12.03 -22.44 5.81
N LEU A 338 -10.89 -22.34 6.50
CA LEU A 338 -9.62 -22.87 6.00
C LEU A 338 -9.68 -24.39 5.81
N ASP A 339 -10.23 -25.12 6.79
CA ASP A 339 -10.36 -26.58 6.74
C ASP A 339 -11.29 -27.03 5.60
N GLN A 340 -12.33 -26.25 5.29
CA GLN A 340 -13.21 -26.47 4.12
C GLN A 340 -12.48 -26.25 2.79
N HIS A 341 -11.67 -25.21 2.68
CA HIS A 341 -10.91 -24.89 1.46
C HIS A 341 -9.68 -25.79 1.27
N ARG A 342 -9.08 -26.27 2.36
CA ARG A 342 -7.90 -27.15 2.37
C ARG A 342 -8.15 -28.31 3.34
N PRO A 343 -8.87 -29.36 2.91
CA PRO A 343 -9.09 -30.52 3.74
C PRO A 343 -7.73 -31.17 4.05
N VAL A 344 -7.34 -31.12 5.33
CA VAL A 344 -6.20 -31.90 5.81
C VAL A 344 -6.57 -33.36 5.68
N ALA A 345 -5.78 -34.14 4.92
CA ALA A 345 -5.94 -35.58 4.86
C ALA A 345 -5.85 -36.15 6.29
N ARG A 346 -6.98 -36.58 6.85
CA ARG A 346 -6.99 -37.32 8.12
C ARG A 346 -6.19 -38.60 7.90
N PRO A 347 -5.24 -38.95 8.78
CA PRO A 347 -4.71 -40.30 8.81
C PRO A 347 -5.88 -41.27 8.96
N ALA A 348 -5.94 -42.29 8.11
CA ALA A 348 -6.95 -43.34 8.22
C ALA A 348 -6.84 -43.99 9.61
N GLU A 349 -7.85 -43.81 10.45
CA GLU A 349 -7.95 -44.61 11.67
C GLU A 349 -8.17 -46.07 11.27
N PRO A 350 -7.39 -47.02 11.82
CA PRO A 350 -7.56 -48.43 11.51
C PRO A 350 -8.90 -48.93 12.08
N GLY A 351 -9.65 -49.59 11.21
CA GLY A 351 -11.03 -49.98 11.44
C GLY A 351 -11.28 -50.80 12.70
N ARG A 352 -12.50 -50.66 13.22
CA ARG A 352 -13.11 -51.64 14.11
C ARG A 352 -14.38 -52.19 13.48
N THR A 353 -14.30 -53.49 13.21
CA THR A 353 -15.30 -54.38 12.66
C THR A 353 -16.40 -54.75 13.67
N GLY A 354 -17.65 -54.38 13.36
CA GLY A 354 -18.91 -55.10 13.64
C GLY A 354 -19.37 -55.36 15.09
N PRO A 355 -20.60 -55.89 15.30
CA PRO A 355 -21.57 -56.37 14.30
C PRO A 355 -23.02 -55.80 14.40
N THR A 356 -23.75 -56.09 13.32
CA THR A 356 -25.15 -55.87 12.92
C THR A 356 -26.20 -56.65 13.75
N THR A 357 -27.37 -56.10 14.12
CA THR A 357 -28.74 -56.24 13.50
C THR A 357 -29.83 -56.00 14.60
N PRO A 358 -31.17 -55.97 14.34
CA PRO A 358 -31.94 -54.88 13.73
C PRO A 358 -33.26 -54.50 14.49
N ALA A 359 -33.95 -53.46 13.97
CA ALA A 359 -35.42 -53.24 13.94
C ALA A 359 -36.12 -52.27 14.93
N LEU A 360 -37.09 -51.54 14.33
CA LEU A 360 -38.30 -50.87 14.82
C LEU A 360 -38.25 -49.36 15.18
N SER A 361 -38.83 -48.56 14.29
CA SER A 361 -39.47 -47.25 14.55
C SER A 361 -40.97 -47.43 14.88
N PRO A 362 -41.78 -46.39 15.17
CA PRO A 362 -41.50 -45.04 15.70
C PRO A 362 -42.50 -44.61 16.83
N SER A 363 -42.21 -43.55 17.62
CA SER A 363 -43.27 -42.67 18.17
C SER A 363 -42.77 -41.37 18.83
N ALA A 364 -43.36 -40.27 18.35
CA ALA A 364 -43.81 -39.06 19.04
C ALA A 364 -42.87 -38.10 19.83
N ALA A 365 -42.82 -36.88 19.27
CA ALA A 365 -43.10 -35.58 19.90
C ALA A 365 -42.11 -35.01 20.93
N GLY A 366 -41.58 -33.83 20.59
CA GLY A 366 -40.87 -32.95 21.50
C GLY A 366 -40.30 -31.72 20.79
N ASP A 367 -41.17 -30.78 20.43
CA ASP A 367 -40.82 -29.42 20.00
C ASP A 367 -39.87 -28.73 21.00
N ARG A 368 -38.79 -28.13 20.49
CA ARG A 368 -38.26 -26.85 20.98
C ARG A 368 -37.37 -26.18 19.93
N ALA A 369 -37.67 -24.92 19.69
CA ALA A 369 -37.22 -24.10 18.57
C ALA A 369 -35.87 -23.38 18.81
N GLY A 370 -35.06 -23.32 17.74
CA GLY A 370 -34.36 -22.12 17.24
C GLY A 370 -32.83 -22.00 17.45
N PRO A 371 -32.06 -21.32 16.55
CA PRO A 371 -32.44 -20.72 15.27
C PRO A 371 -31.71 -21.32 14.04
N SER A 372 -32.39 -21.15 12.91
CA SER A 372 -32.14 -21.64 11.56
C SER A 372 -31.24 -20.70 10.73
N SER A 373 -30.20 -21.25 10.10
CA SER A 373 -29.62 -20.71 8.87
C SER A 373 -30.37 -21.32 7.67
N SER A 374 -31.22 -20.55 7.01
CA SER A 374 -31.69 -20.90 5.67
C SER A 374 -31.80 -19.63 4.85
N ALA A 375 -30.71 -19.24 4.19
CA ALA A 375 -30.79 -18.29 3.10
C ALA A 375 -31.72 -18.88 2.03
N THR A 376 -32.71 -18.10 1.60
CA THR A 376 -33.65 -18.58 0.57
C THR A 376 -32.94 -18.69 -0.79
N ALA A 377 -33.39 -19.56 -1.68
CA ALA A 377 -32.81 -19.69 -3.03
C ALA A 377 -32.76 -18.34 -3.79
N SER A 378 -33.71 -17.45 -3.51
CA SER A 378 -33.76 -16.08 -4.04
C SER A 378 -32.63 -15.19 -3.48
N GLU A 379 -32.20 -15.40 -2.25
CA GLU A 379 -31.14 -14.64 -1.56
C GLU A 379 -29.75 -15.10 -2.03
N LEU A 380 -29.59 -16.40 -2.30
CA LEU A 380 -28.39 -16.97 -2.94
C LEU A 380 -28.23 -16.49 -4.39
N LEU A 381 -29.32 -16.42 -5.17
CA LEU A 381 -29.30 -15.89 -6.54
C LEU A 381 -29.01 -14.38 -6.57
N LEU A 382 -29.55 -13.62 -5.61
CA LEU A 382 -29.26 -12.19 -5.44
C LEU A 382 -27.77 -11.95 -5.13
N THR A 383 -27.21 -12.76 -4.23
CA THR A 383 -25.79 -12.67 -3.86
C THR A 383 -24.89 -13.01 -5.06
N ALA A 384 -25.21 -14.07 -5.81
CA ALA A 384 -24.46 -14.47 -6.99
C ALA A 384 -24.52 -13.44 -8.12
N ALA A 385 -25.62 -12.69 -8.27
CA ALA A 385 -25.73 -11.63 -9.26
C ALA A 385 -24.88 -10.41 -8.90
N LEU A 386 -24.86 -10.02 -7.62
CA LEU A 386 -23.98 -8.95 -7.14
C LEU A 386 -22.50 -9.32 -7.26
N GLU A 387 -22.14 -10.56 -6.94
CA GLU A 387 -20.78 -11.08 -7.11
C GLU A 387 -20.35 -11.06 -8.57
N ARG A 388 -21.22 -11.45 -9.51
CA ARG A 388 -20.91 -11.37 -10.95
C ARG A 388 -20.64 -9.94 -11.43
N ILE A 389 -21.41 -8.96 -10.97
CA ILE A 389 -21.18 -7.55 -11.32
C ILE A 389 -19.82 -7.09 -10.80
N GLU A 390 -19.48 -7.48 -9.56
CA GLU A 390 -18.20 -7.16 -8.94
C GLU A 390 -17.03 -7.80 -9.69
N ASP A 391 -17.12 -9.10 -9.97
CA ASP A 391 -16.09 -9.86 -10.68
C ASP A 391 -15.85 -9.31 -12.09
N THR A 392 -16.93 -8.93 -12.78
CA THR A 392 -16.85 -8.33 -14.11
C THR A 392 -16.17 -6.96 -14.05
N ALA A 393 -16.54 -6.11 -13.09
CA ALA A 393 -15.89 -4.81 -12.91
C ALA A 393 -14.39 -4.96 -12.60
N GLN A 394 -14.03 -5.94 -11.77
CA GLN A 394 -12.64 -6.22 -11.44
C GLN A 394 -11.85 -6.73 -12.64
N ALA A 395 -12.45 -7.60 -13.45
CA ALA A 395 -11.84 -8.09 -14.69
C ALA A 395 -11.63 -6.95 -15.70
N MET A 396 -12.62 -6.06 -15.86
CA MET A 396 -12.48 -4.86 -16.70
C MET A 396 -11.35 -3.95 -16.21
N LEU A 397 -11.21 -3.74 -14.89
CA LEU A 397 -10.10 -2.96 -14.33
C LEU A 397 -8.74 -3.62 -14.58
N SER A 398 -8.66 -4.95 -14.52
CA SER A 398 -7.44 -5.69 -14.86
C SER A 398 -7.11 -5.54 -16.35
N THR A 399 -8.08 -5.63 -17.26
CA THR A 399 -7.87 -5.33 -18.70
C THR A 399 -7.32 -3.92 -18.93
N VAL A 400 -7.83 -2.94 -18.18
CA VAL A 400 -7.33 -1.56 -18.23
C VAL A 400 -5.89 -1.49 -17.72
N ILE A 401 -5.64 -1.95 -16.50
CA ILE A 401 -4.37 -1.71 -15.80
C ILE A 401 -3.25 -2.64 -16.27
N ASP A 402 -3.53 -3.94 -16.40
CA ASP A 402 -2.53 -4.97 -16.65
C ASP A 402 -2.29 -5.18 -18.15
N GLU A 403 -3.35 -5.12 -18.96
CA GLU A 403 -3.25 -5.33 -20.41
C GLU A 403 -3.18 -4.03 -21.22
N GLU A 404 -3.36 -2.88 -20.55
CA GLU A 404 -3.35 -1.55 -21.17
C GLU A 404 -4.42 -1.39 -22.27
N ARG A 405 -5.54 -2.14 -22.18
CA ARG A 405 -6.59 -2.21 -23.21
C ARG A 405 -7.92 -1.62 -22.73
N ASN A 406 -8.74 -1.19 -23.67
CA ASN A 406 -10.07 -0.68 -23.39
C ASN A 406 -11.09 -1.85 -23.35
N PRO A 407 -11.72 -2.15 -22.19
CA PRO A 407 -12.68 -3.23 -22.09
C PRO A 407 -14.05 -2.93 -22.74
N PHE A 408 -14.26 -1.73 -23.27
CA PHE A 408 -15.53 -1.32 -23.91
C PHE A 408 -15.46 -1.36 -25.44
N LEU A 409 -14.38 -1.91 -26.00
CA LEU A 409 -14.16 -2.00 -27.43
C LEU A 409 -13.57 -3.37 -27.79
N GLU A 410 -14.21 -4.08 -28.70
CA GLU A 410 -13.76 -5.41 -29.12
C GLU A 410 -12.39 -5.33 -29.80
N GLY A 411 -11.47 -6.23 -29.43
CA GLY A 411 -10.12 -6.24 -29.98
C GLY A 411 -9.34 -4.93 -29.74
N ALA A 412 -9.68 -4.18 -28.69
CA ALA A 412 -9.10 -2.86 -28.45
C ALA A 412 -7.56 -2.91 -28.41
N PRO A 413 -6.89 -2.04 -29.18
CA PRO A 413 -5.44 -1.86 -29.08
C PRO A 413 -5.07 -1.16 -27.77
N SER A 414 -3.77 -1.11 -27.45
CA SER A 414 -3.29 -0.40 -26.26
C SER A 414 -3.69 1.08 -26.33
N TYR A 415 -4.25 1.62 -25.24
CA TYR A 415 -4.63 3.03 -25.19
C TYR A 415 -3.47 3.93 -24.73
N LEU A 416 -2.30 3.39 -24.37
CA LEU A 416 -1.17 4.20 -23.93
C LEU A 416 -0.60 5.08 -25.06
N PRO A 417 -0.21 6.34 -24.78
CA PRO A 417 0.25 7.28 -25.80
C PRO A 417 1.39 6.76 -26.70
N GLY A 418 2.27 5.89 -26.20
CA GLY A 418 3.39 5.32 -26.95
C GLY A 418 3.10 4.03 -27.72
N LYS A 419 1.92 3.43 -27.55
CA LYS A 419 1.55 2.13 -28.15
C LYS A 419 0.21 2.17 -28.90
N ARG A 420 -0.42 3.34 -29.00
CA ARG A 420 -1.77 3.51 -29.57
C ARG A 420 -1.75 3.62 -31.11
N PRO A 421 -2.66 2.94 -31.84
CA PRO A 421 -2.90 3.18 -33.26
C PRO A 421 -3.70 4.48 -33.53
N THR A 422 -3.62 5.00 -34.75
CA THR A 422 -4.05 6.37 -35.11
C THR A 422 -5.55 6.63 -35.08
N ASP A 423 -6.39 5.59 -35.02
CA ASP A 423 -7.77 5.71 -35.51
C ASP A 423 -8.84 5.85 -34.40
N VAL A 424 -8.54 5.47 -33.15
CA VAL A 424 -9.46 5.65 -32.00
C VAL A 424 -8.74 6.34 -30.86
N THR A 425 -9.13 7.58 -30.56
CA THR A 425 -8.38 8.44 -29.63
C THR A 425 -9.19 9.04 -28.47
N THR A 426 -10.53 9.06 -28.55
CA THR A 426 -11.36 9.75 -27.53
C THR A 426 -12.57 8.93 -27.05
N PHE A 427 -13.13 9.35 -25.91
CA PHE A 427 -14.30 8.76 -25.25
C PHE A 427 -15.51 8.61 -26.17
N GLY A 428 -15.87 9.66 -26.91
CA GLY A 428 -17.09 9.69 -27.74
C GLY A 428 -17.04 8.78 -28.96
N GLN A 429 -15.85 8.31 -29.35
CA GLN A 429 -15.67 7.38 -30.47
C GLN A 429 -15.99 5.93 -30.08
N VAL A 430 -16.02 5.60 -28.78
CA VAL A 430 -16.37 4.28 -28.28
C VAL A 430 -17.87 4.27 -27.94
N PRO A 431 -18.71 3.48 -28.64
CA PRO A 431 -20.16 3.53 -28.48
C PRO A 431 -20.64 3.41 -27.03
N ALA A 432 -20.14 2.42 -26.29
CA ALA A 432 -20.52 2.23 -24.88
C ALA A 432 -20.14 3.40 -23.97
N LEU A 433 -18.99 4.05 -24.21
CA LEU A 433 -18.57 5.23 -23.43
C LEU A 433 -19.41 6.46 -23.77
N ARG A 434 -19.77 6.63 -25.05
CA ARG A 434 -20.67 7.71 -25.50
C ARG A 434 -22.05 7.56 -24.88
N ASP A 435 -22.58 6.34 -24.85
CA ASP A 435 -23.89 6.06 -24.27
C ASP A 435 -23.87 6.31 -22.76
N MET A 436 -22.82 5.86 -22.05
CA MET A 436 -22.63 6.20 -20.63
C MET A 436 -22.46 7.71 -20.39
N LEU A 437 -21.79 8.45 -21.28
CA LEU A 437 -21.71 9.91 -21.17
C LEU A 437 -23.11 10.56 -21.27
N ALA A 438 -23.97 10.07 -22.17
CA ALA A 438 -25.34 10.55 -22.29
C ALA A 438 -26.17 10.19 -21.05
N GLU A 439 -26.12 8.94 -20.60
CA GLU A 439 -26.80 8.46 -19.37
C GLU A 439 -26.36 9.25 -18.14
N SER A 440 -25.09 9.62 -18.06
CA SER A 440 -24.53 10.36 -16.92
C SER A 440 -25.06 11.80 -16.79
N ARG A 441 -25.78 12.29 -17.80
CA ARG A 441 -26.45 13.59 -17.83
C ARG A 441 -27.96 13.46 -17.58
N ASP A 442 -28.47 12.24 -17.49
CA ASP A 442 -29.87 11.97 -17.22
C ASP A 442 -30.20 12.23 -15.74
N LEU A 443 -31.23 13.04 -15.50
CA LEU A 443 -31.62 13.43 -14.14
C LEU A 443 -32.11 12.25 -13.30
N GLU A 444 -32.76 11.25 -13.92
CA GLU A 444 -33.24 10.08 -13.19
C GLU A 444 -32.07 9.16 -12.82
N PHE A 445 -31.10 8.96 -13.72
CA PHE A 445 -29.86 8.24 -13.40
C PHE A 445 -29.10 8.89 -12.23
N LEU A 446 -28.89 10.22 -12.28
CA LEU A 446 -28.23 10.95 -11.20
C LEU A 446 -29.00 10.86 -9.87
N GLN A 447 -30.33 10.86 -9.93
CA GLN A 447 -31.16 10.65 -8.75
C GLN A 447 -30.97 9.23 -8.17
N ARG A 448 -30.96 8.19 -9.01
CA ARG A 448 -30.69 6.80 -8.58
C ARG A 448 -29.33 6.64 -7.92
N VAL A 449 -28.29 7.26 -8.50
CA VAL A 449 -26.94 7.28 -7.91
C VAL A 449 -26.95 7.96 -6.54
N SER A 450 -27.66 9.09 -6.41
CA SER A 450 -27.80 9.79 -5.13
C SER A 450 -28.59 8.98 -4.10
N ASP A 451 -29.66 8.29 -4.51
CA ASP A 451 -30.47 7.44 -3.63
C ASP A 451 -29.66 6.25 -3.12
N MET A 452 -28.83 5.66 -3.99
CA MET A 452 -27.92 4.57 -3.64
C MET A 452 -26.82 5.01 -2.67
N ALA A 453 -26.29 6.23 -2.82
CA ALA A 453 -25.33 6.80 -1.86
C ALA A 453 -25.97 7.07 -0.48
N GLY A 454 -27.26 7.42 -0.46
CA GLY A 454 -27.99 7.76 0.75
C GLY A 454 -27.64 9.15 1.30
N PRO A 455 -28.15 9.49 2.51
CA PRO A 455 -27.90 10.80 3.11
C PRO A 455 -26.42 10.99 3.46
N SER A 456 -25.95 12.25 3.45
CA SER A 456 -24.60 12.57 3.91
C SER A 456 -24.40 12.06 5.34
N PRO A 457 -23.30 11.35 5.62
CA PRO A 457 -22.98 10.88 6.96
C PRO A 457 -22.99 12.04 7.97
N ARG A 458 -23.52 11.80 9.17
CA ARG A 458 -23.52 12.77 10.28
C ARG A 458 -22.40 12.45 11.26
N ILE A 459 -21.99 13.44 12.05
CA ILE A 459 -21.06 13.21 13.15
C ILE A 459 -21.88 12.63 14.30
N GLU A 460 -21.74 11.32 14.52
CA GLU A 460 -22.43 10.61 15.59
C GLU A 460 -21.59 10.55 16.88
N ASP A 461 -20.27 10.54 16.73
CA ASP A 461 -19.30 10.52 17.82
C ASP A 461 -18.22 11.61 17.58
N PRO A 462 -18.14 12.63 18.45
CA PRO A 462 -17.14 13.70 18.34
C PRO A 462 -15.76 13.31 18.87
N SER A 463 -15.56 12.06 19.31
CA SER A 463 -14.24 11.53 19.64
C SER A 463 -13.31 11.51 18.41
N GLU A 464 -12.00 11.43 18.64
CA GLU A 464 -11.02 11.36 17.55
C GLU A 464 -11.23 10.13 16.64
N GLU A 465 -11.62 8.99 17.23
CA GLU A 465 -11.99 7.78 16.47
C GLU A 465 -13.32 7.95 15.72
N GLY A 466 -14.30 8.60 16.35
CA GLY A 466 -15.59 8.93 15.75
C GLY A 466 -15.44 9.87 14.55
N LEU A 467 -14.58 10.87 14.65
CA LEU A 467 -14.22 11.78 13.56
C LEU A 467 -13.48 11.04 12.43
N ALA A 468 -12.54 10.14 12.73
CA ALA A 468 -11.84 9.36 11.70
C ALA A 468 -12.79 8.41 10.93
N ARG A 469 -13.75 7.79 11.64
CA ARG A 469 -14.83 7.02 11.03
C ARG A 469 -15.73 7.93 10.20
N HIS A 470 -16.13 9.07 10.73
CA HIS A 470 -16.94 10.06 10.01
C HIS A 470 -16.28 10.52 8.71
N TYR A 471 -15.00 10.90 8.73
CA TYR A 471 -14.27 11.30 7.52
C TYR A 471 -14.17 10.15 6.50
N THR A 472 -14.00 8.91 6.97
CA THR A 472 -14.03 7.74 6.09
C THR A 472 -15.42 7.58 5.46
N ASN A 473 -16.48 7.65 6.26
CA ASN A 473 -17.85 7.53 5.79
C ASN A 473 -18.18 8.65 4.78
N VAL A 474 -17.77 9.90 5.06
CA VAL A 474 -17.94 11.03 4.15
C VAL A 474 -17.16 10.81 2.85
N SER A 475 -15.94 10.27 2.92
CA SER A 475 -15.16 9.95 1.73
C SER A 475 -15.83 8.89 0.86
N ASN A 476 -16.29 7.79 1.46
CA ASN A 476 -17.00 6.71 0.75
C ASN A 476 -18.32 7.24 0.16
N TRP A 477 -19.08 8.00 0.95
CA TRP A 477 -20.30 8.64 0.47
C TRP A 477 -20.05 9.57 -0.73
N LYS A 478 -18.97 10.37 -0.70
CA LYS A 478 -18.62 11.27 -1.82
C LYS A 478 -18.27 10.50 -3.07
N ALA A 479 -17.42 9.49 -2.94
CA ALA A 479 -16.95 8.72 -4.07
C ALA A 479 -18.13 7.97 -4.70
N GLN A 480 -18.98 7.35 -3.88
CA GLN A 480 -20.22 6.72 -4.31
C GLN A 480 -21.20 7.67 -4.99
N LYS A 481 -21.44 8.85 -4.40
CA LYS A 481 -22.30 9.89 -4.99
C LYS A 481 -21.75 10.40 -6.32
N SER A 482 -20.44 10.31 -6.53
CA SER A 482 -19.75 10.74 -7.74
C SER A 482 -19.50 9.61 -8.74
N ALA A 483 -20.08 8.42 -8.54
CA ALA A 483 -19.86 7.23 -9.38
C ALA A 483 -20.61 7.30 -10.73
N HIS A 484 -20.46 8.43 -11.43
CA HIS A 484 -20.99 8.73 -12.76
C HIS A 484 -19.99 9.59 -13.55
N LEU A 485 -20.18 9.72 -14.87
CA LEU A 485 -19.30 10.53 -15.73
C LEU A 485 -19.73 12.02 -15.84
N GLY A 486 -20.95 12.36 -15.45
CA GLY A 486 -21.52 13.72 -15.53
C GLY A 486 -21.01 14.72 -14.49
N ILE A 487 -19.76 14.59 -14.04
CA ILE A 487 -19.15 15.53 -13.07
C ILE A 487 -18.89 16.86 -13.76
N VAL A 488 -19.21 17.95 -13.07
CA VAL A 488 -19.03 19.32 -13.55
C VAL A 488 -17.94 20.02 -12.75
N ASP A 489 -17.06 20.77 -13.41
CA ASP A 489 -16.00 21.54 -12.77
C ASP A 489 -16.53 22.86 -12.16
N HIS A 490 -15.62 23.65 -11.57
CA HIS A 490 -15.94 24.94 -10.94
C HIS A 490 -16.46 26.00 -11.93
N LEU A 491 -16.32 25.79 -13.24
CA LEU A 491 -16.78 26.67 -14.30
C LEU A 491 -18.13 26.21 -14.89
N GLY A 492 -18.72 25.14 -14.36
CA GLY A 492 -19.97 24.60 -14.89
C GLY A 492 -19.78 23.73 -16.14
N GLN A 493 -18.55 23.31 -16.46
CA GLN A 493 -18.24 22.47 -17.60
C GLN A 493 -18.11 20.99 -17.20
N PHE A 494 -18.58 20.08 -18.05
CA PHE A 494 -18.42 18.64 -17.80
C PHE A 494 -16.94 18.24 -17.86
N VAL A 495 -16.46 17.58 -16.79
CA VAL A 495 -15.09 17.06 -16.68
C VAL A 495 -14.84 15.97 -17.72
N TYR A 496 -15.81 15.09 -17.96
CA TYR A 496 -15.75 14.09 -19.03
C TYR A 496 -16.71 14.45 -20.16
N HIS A 497 -16.20 14.44 -21.39
CA HIS A 497 -16.93 14.78 -22.60
C HIS A 497 -16.46 13.89 -23.77
N GLU A 498 -17.10 13.99 -24.93
CA GLU A 498 -16.80 13.12 -26.09
C GLU A 498 -15.34 13.23 -26.58
N GLY A 499 -14.72 14.39 -26.35
CA GLY A 499 -13.31 14.66 -26.68
C GLY A 499 -12.30 14.24 -25.60
N SER A 500 -12.73 13.67 -24.48
CA SER A 500 -11.80 13.26 -23.41
C SER A 500 -10.88 12.13 -23.91
N PRO A 501 -9.57 12.18 -23.58
CA PRO A 501 -8.64 11.14 -23.98
C PRO A 501 -8.94 9.82 -23.26
N LEU A 502 -8.72 8.71 -23.95
CA LEU A 502 -8.72 7.38 -23.31
C LEU A 502 -7.42 7.22 -22.53
N ASP A 503 -7.48 7.08 -21.22
CA ASP A 503 -6.33 6.78 -20.36
C ASP A 503 -6.77 5.92 -19.18
N VAL A 504 -5.82 5.53 -18.33
CA VAL A 504 -6.11 4.67 -17.17
C VAL A 504 -7.17 5.30 -16.26
N ALA A 505 -7.10 6.62 -16.04
CA ALA A 505 -7.98 7.31 -15.11
C ALA A 505 -9.39 7.44 -15.69
N THR A 506 -9.50 7.84 -16.95
CA THR A 506 -10.79 8.01 -17.61
C THR A 506 -11.48 6.65 -17.78
N LEU A 507 -10.77 5.60 -18.19
CA LEU A 507 -11.32 4.25 -18.31
C LEU A 507 -11.70 3.64 -16.95
N ALA A 508 -10.88 3.82 -15.91
CA ALA A 508 -11.25 3.36 -14.56
C ALA A 508 -12.53 4.03 -14.06
N LYS A 509 -12.72 5.33 -14.37
CA LYS A 509 -13.98 6.02 -14.06
C LYS A 509 -15.17 5.45 -14.83
N ALA A 510 -14.97 5.09 -16.10
CA ALA A 510 -16.00 4.46 -16.91
C ALA A 510 -16.38 3.06 -16.38
N VAL A 511 -15.41 2.25 -15.94
CA VAL A 511 -15.69 0.97 -15.28
C VAL A 511 -16.51 1.16 -13.99
N GLN A 512 -16.17 2.19 -13.19
CA GLN A 512 -16.94 2.50 -11.99
C GLN A 512 -18.38 2.92 -12.30
N MET A 513 -18.59 3.73 -13.34
CA MET A 513 -19.94 4.09 -13.78
C MET A 513 -20.71 2.86 -14.29
N TRP A 514 -20.07 1.99 -15.07
CA TRP A 514 -20.66 0.73 -15.53
C TRP A 514 -21.11 -0.15 -14.35
N LYS A 515 -20.27 -0.33 -13.34
CA LYS A 515 -20.60 -1.09 -12.13
C LYS A 515 -21.82 -0.51 -11.41
N THR A 516 -21.81 0.81 -11.17
CA THR A 516 -22.91 1.54 -10.55
C THR A 516 -24.21 1.34 -11.31
N ARG A 517 -24.15 1.41 -12.64
CA ARG A 517 -25.30 1.23 -13.53
C ARG A 517 -25.89 -0.17 -13.43
N GLU A 518 -25.06 -1.22 -13.47
CA GLU A 518 -25.57 -2.60 -13.34
C GLU A 518 -26.14 -2.87 -11.93
N LEU A 519 -25.60 -2.24 -10.88
CA LEU A 519 -26.17 -2.31 -9.54
C LEU A 519 -27.55 -1.63 -9.44
N ILE A 520 -27.73 -0.48 -10.09
CA ILE A 520 -29.02 0.22 -10.17
C ILE A 520 -30.05 -0.66 -10.88
N VAL A 521 -29.69 -1.19 -12.05
CA VAL A 521 -30.55 -2.07 -12.86
C VAL A 521 -30.89 -3.36 -12.11
N HIS A 522 -29.92 -3.95 -11.40
CA HIS A 522 -30.17 -5.14 -10.59
C HIS A 522 -31.18 -4.88 -9.48
N ALA A 523 -31.10 -3.71 -8.82
CA ALA A 523 -32.06 -3.32 -7.79
C ALA A 523 -33.42 -2.87 -8.36
N HIS A 524 -33.46 -2.38 -9.59
CA HIS A 524 -34.63 -1.89 -10.30
C HIS A 524 -34.67 -2.46 -11.73
N PRO A 525 -35.08 -3.72 -11.94
CA PRO A 525 -35.00 -4.37 -13.25
C PRO A 525 -35.73 -3.63 -14.39
N GLN A 526 -36.76 -2.85 -14.06
CA GLN A 526 -37.47 -1.97 -14.99
C GLN A 526 -36.58 -0.87 -15.60
N ASP A 527 -35.51 -0.47 -14.91
CA ASP A 527 -34.58 0.54 -15.40
C ASP A 527 -33.71 -0.03 -16.55
N ARG A 528 -33.73 -1.35 -16.83
CA ARG A 528 -33.01 -1.96 -17.98
C ARG A 528 -33.45 -1.43 -19.34
N ALA A 529 -34.73 -1.03 -19.47
CA ALA A 529 -35.23 -0.43 -20.71
C ALA A 529 -34.60 0.94 -20.99
N ARG A 530 -34.18 1.65 -19.94
CA ARG A 530 -33.53 2.97 -20.00
C ARG A 530 -32.00 2.86 -20.01
N PHE A 531 -31.46 1.80 -19.39
CA PHE A 531 -30.04 1.47 -19.31
C PHE A 531 -29.77 0.10 -19.96
N PRO A 532 -29.72 0.01 -21.30
CA PRO A 532 -29.57 -1.24 -22.05
C PRO A 532 -28.22 -1.94 -21.79
N GLU A 533 -28.09 -3.23 -22.06
CA GLU A 533 -26.80 -3.92 -21.86
C GLU A 533 -25.67 -3.29 -22.67
N LEU A 534 -24.53 -3.02 -22.03
CA LEU A 534 -23.32 -2.57 -22.70
C LEU A 534 -22.40 -3.77 -22.89
N ALA A 535 -21.92 -3.97 -24.12
CA ALA A 535 -20.92 -4.99 -24.41
C ALA A 535 -19.61 -4.65 -23.68
N VAL A 536 -19.08 -5.65 -22.98
CA VAL A 536 -17.77 -5.60 -22.34
C VAL A 536 -16.90 -6.71 -22.91
N HIS A 537 -15.67 -6.38 -23.24
CA HIS A 537 -14.70 -7.24 -23.90
C HIS A 537 -13.55 -7.49 -22.92
N ILE A 538 -13.68 -8.58 -22.19
CA ILE A 538 -12.66 -9.08 -21.28
C ILE A 538 -11.97 -10.24 -22.02
N PRO A 539 -10.65 -10.22 -22.21
CA PRO A 539 -9.93 -11.32 -22.82
C PRO A 539 -10.20 -12.63 -22.07
N GLU A 540 -10.54 -13.69 -22.80
CA GLU A 540 -10.72 -15.02 -22.20
C GLU A 540 -9.41 -15.46 -21.55
N GLN A 541 -9.46 -15.76 -20.24
CA GLN A 541 -8.38 -16.50 -19.60
C GLN A 541 -8.33 -17.87 -20.26
N VAL A 542 -7.23 -18.17 -20.95
CA VAL A 542 -6.95 -19.50 -21.50
C VAL A 542 -7.13 -20.51 -20.37
N SER A 543 -8.23 -21.26 -20.43
CA SER A 543 -8.41 -22.48 -19.66
C SER A 543 -7.57 -23.54 -20.36
N ASP A 544 -6.54 -24.03 -19.65
CA ASP A 544 -5.98 -25.34 -19.95
C ASP A 544 -7.09 -26.38 -19.67
N ASP A 545 -7.82 -26.78 -20.70
CA ASP A 545 -8.49 -28.08 -20.74
C ASP A 545 -8.13 -28.76 -22.06
N SER A 546 -7.23 -29.73 -21.92
CA SER A 546 -6.97 -30.81 -22.85
C SER A 546 -8.19 -31.71 -23.01
N ASP A 547 -8.32 -32.25 -24.22
CA ASP A 547 -9.10 -33.43 -24.66
C ASP A 547 -10.55 -33.23 -25.11
N SER A 548 -10.71 -33.04 -26.42
CA SER A 548 -11.50 -33.98 -27.23
C SER A 548 -11.01 -34.02 -28.67
N GLU A 549 -10.38 -35.14 -29.03
CA GLU A 549 -10.06 -35.56 -30.40
C GLU A 549 -11.32 -35.76 -31.28
N GLN A 550 -11.05 -35.85 -32.60
CA GLN A 550 -11.85 -36.38 -33.71
C GLN A 550 -12.60 -35.29 -34.52
N GLN A 551 -12.42 -35.12 -35.83
CA GLN A 551 -12.03 -36.07 -36.88
C GLN A 551 -11.66 -35.33 -38.20
N THR A 552 -10.75 -35.96 -38.96
CA THR A 552 -10.59 -35.95 -40.43
C THR A 552 -10.01 -34.72 -41.17
N SER A 553 -8.75 -34.91 -41.60
CA SER A 553 -8.06 -34.39 -42.81
C SER A 553 -8.82 -34.77 -44.13
N PRO A 554 -8.43 -34.30 -45.35
CA PRO A 554 -7.12 -33.74 -45.72
C PRO A 554 -7.11 -32.54 -46.69
N GLU A 555 -5.89 -32.09 -46.95
CA GLU A 555 -5.43 -31.06 -47.89
C GLU A 555 -6.12 -31.03 -49.27
N PRO A 556 -5.94 -29.93 -50.01
CA PRO A 556 -4.88 -30.02 -51.01
C PRO A 556 -3.93 -28.81 -51.07
N SER A 557 -2.67 -29.16 -51.28
CA SER A 557 -1.62 -28.40 -51.95
C SER A 557 -2.10 -27.44 -53.05
N GLY A 558 -1.47 -26.26 -53.15
CA GLY A 558 -1.56 -25.45 -54.37
C GLY A 558 -0.86 -24.11 -54.27
N HIS A 559 0.34 -24.04 -54.84
CA HIS A 559 0.98 -22.81 -55.28
C HIS A 559 0.05 -21.98 -56.19
N GLN A 560 -0.12 -20.70 -55.84
CA GLN A 560 -0.09 -19.46 -56.65
C GLN A 560 -1.06 -18.42 -56.10
#